data_AF-A0A8H6S918-F1
#
_entry.id   AF-A0A8H6S918-F1
#
_cell.length_a   1.000
_cell.length_b   1.000
_cell.length_c   1.000
_cell.angle_alpha   90.00
_cell.angle_beta   90.00
_cell.angle_gamma   90.00
#
_symmetry.space_group_name_H-M   'P 1'
#
loop_
_entity.id
_entity.type
_entity.pdbx_description
1 polymer ?
#
loop_
_entity_poly.entity_id
_entity_poly.type
_entity_poly.pdbx_seq_one_letter_code
_entity_poly.pdbx_strand_id
1 'polypeptide(L)'
;MGKGIFPPLSSNDIISSLSAWGYDINKEQLRHPTPDFVQGVFCACLKQVTDIDAEALQDPVTRALNHTQLVDKDLYATSLSNHLLLRHLTRFADAARVDHFCSRDIYMPERERTLFVLSGFINFIKFTQQYCEDVVRKLRDNSEGIIVEREKVSKKLSQITEEIEHIKAKFALDEPKCVQLREENAAIRAQLFASKEMQVQALEEIKNLKIEKADIVKEKELINAEIVSISALNTRAQSRIVKSPDRIKQKISTMGFTLQQDKQTVAMQESKARDLQAKITALTNIEKDVRGCIEQLQTIEKEVRSLQESQKELHQLKDLVEGQQIRHKELHLHRERLFKQLSNAQEKLERAQRHAEDRKVASQKTIERLQAEYDDMVVERRDTDKQVEDIRAQANEIEGKINEHLKTSETELNQLLAEYWKLRHNTDVYMHTLANKLDMKVDFI
;
A
#
# COMPACT_ATOMS: atom_id res chain seq x y z
N MET A 1 -50.27 -15.60 -13.37
CA MET A 1 -49.25 -14.53 -13.30
C MET A 1 -48.32 -14.86 -12.15
N GLY A 2 -47.07 -15.21 -12.44
CA GLY A 2 -46.12 -15.64 -11.41
C GLY A 2 -45.70 -14.48 -10.50
N LYS A 3 -45.46 -14.77 -9.22
CA LYS A 3 -44.84 -13.81 -8.28
C LYS A 3 -43.41 -13.54 -8.75
N GLY A 4 -43.20 -12.42 -9.44
CA GLY A 4 -41.88 -11.99 -9.90
C GLY A 4 -40.95 -11.69 -8.73
N ILE A 5 -39.64 -11.89 -8.94
CA ILE A 5 -38.58 -11.61 -7.96
C ILE A 5 -38.46 -10.09 -7.70
N PHE A 6 -38.93 -9.27 -8.64
CA PHE A 6 -39.01 -7.82 -8.57
C PHE A 6 -40.45 -7.33 -8.79
N PRO A 7 -40.85 -6.17 -8.24
CA PRO A 7 -42.20 -5.63 -8.41
C PRO A 7 -42.42 -5.11 -9.84
N PRO A 8 -43.57 -5.36 -10.48
CA PRO A 8 -43.94 -4.72 -11.74
C PRO A 8 -44.22 -3.23 -11.49
N LEU A 9 -43.54 -2.35 -12.24
CA LEU A 9 -43.71 -0.90 -12.12
C LEU A 9 -44.85 -0.40 -13.01
N SER A 10 -45.56 0.65 -12.58
CA SER A 10 -46.54 1.29 -13.47
C SER A 10 -45.86 2.05 -14.59
N SER A 11 -46.54 2.27 -15.71
CA SER A 11 -45.99 3.06 -16.83
C SER A 11 -45.61 4.49 -16.43
N ASN A 12 -46.19 5.05 -15.35
CA ASN A 12 -45.78 6.36 -14.83
C ASN A 12 -44.47 6.27 -14.03
N ASP A 13 -44.27 5.21 -13.25
CA ASP A 13 -43.07 4.99 -12.43
C ASP A 13 -41.85 4.63 -13.29
N ILE A 14 -42.08 3.96 -14.41
CA ILE A 14 -41.07 3.69 -15.44
C ILE A 14 -40.58 5.00 -16.05
N ILE A 15 -41.50 5.91 -16.44
CA ILE A 15 -41.14 7.23 -16.98
C ILE A 15 -40.38 8.05 -15.94
N SER A 16 -40.88 8.16 -14.71
CA SER A 16 -40.22 8.97 -13.68
C SER A 16 -38.83 8.45 -13.30
N SER A 17 -38.62 7.13 -13.35
CA SER A 17 -37.30 6.53 -13.12
C SER A 17 -36.34 6.77 -14.28
N LEU A 18 -36.81 6.73 -15.53
CA LEU A 18 -35.98 6.94 -16.71
C LEU A 18 -35.67 8.44 -16.93
N SER A 19 -36.61 9.35 -16.65
CA SER A 19 -36.37 10.79 -16.64
C SER A 19 -35.38 11.22 -15.55
N ALA A 20 -35.36 10.52 -14.40
CA ALA A 20 -34.38 10.76 -13.35
C ALA A 20 -32.93 10.41 -13.77
N TRP A 21 -32.76 9.62 -14.85
CA TRP A 21 -31.46 9.33 -15.46
C TRP A 21 -31.21 10.13 -16.76
N GLY A 22 -32.04 11.14 -17.04
CA GLY A 22 -31.89 12.03 -18.20
C GLY A 22 -32.55 11.55 -19.49
N TYR A 23 -33.41 10.52 -19.43
CA TYR A 23 -34.12 10.00 -20.61
C TYR A 23 -35.59 10.41 -20.58
N ASP A 24 -35.94 11.45 -21.33
CA ASP A 24 -37.32 11.91 -21.50
C ASP A 24 -38.11 10.97 -22.42
N ILE A 25 -39.11 10.29 -21.86
CA ILE A 25 -39.90 9.26 -22.54
C ILE A 25 -41.38 9.64 -22.53
N ASN A 26 -42.01 9.61 -23.70
CA ASN A 26 -43.43 9.90 -23.85
C ASN A 26 -44.29 8.66 -23.54
N LYS A 27 -45.47 8.87 -22.93
CA LYS A 27 -46.42 7.78 -22.57
C LYS A 27 -46.89 6.96 -23.76
N GLU A 28 -46.84 7.52 -24.97
CA GLU A 28 -47.24 6.84 -26.20
C GLU A 28 -46.18 5.83 -26.68
N GLN A 29 -44.89 6.12 -26.49
CA GLN A 29 -43.79 5.20 -26.83
C GLN A 29 -43.81 3.93 -25.97
N LEU A 30 -44.30 4.02 -24.72
CA LEU A 30 -44.55 2.85 -23.86
C LEU A 30 -45.86 2.11 -24.17
N ARG A 31 -46.78 2.72 -24.95
CA ARG A 31 -47.99 2.02 -25.44
C ARG A 31 -47.70 1.26 -26.73
N HIS A 32 -46.86 1.82 -27.60
CA HIS A 32 -46.40 1.21 -28.86
C HIS A 32 -44.88 1.25 -28.93
N PRO A 33 -44.18 0.29 -28.30
CA PRO A 33 -42.72 0.25 -28.33
C PRO A 33 -42.21 0.04 -29.77
N THR A 34 -41.35 0.96 -30.23
CA THR A 34 -40.65 0.84 -31.51
C THR A 34 -39.29 0.16 -31.28
N PRO A 35 -38.76 -0.69 -32.18
CA PRO A 35 -37.46 -1.34 -31.99
C PRO A 35 -36.32 -0.38 -31.63
N ASP A 36 -36.19 0.73 -32.35
CA ASP A 36 -35.15 1.75 -32.12
C ASP A 36 -35.25 2.38 -30.72
N PHE A 37 -36.47 2.64 -30.25
CA PHE A 37 -36.74 3.15 -28.90
C PHE A 37 -36.34 2.13 -27.84
N VAL A 38 -36.71 0.86 -28.01
CA VAL A 38 -36.40 -0.19 -27.04
C VAL A 38 -34.90 -0.48 -27.01
N GLN A 39 -34.24 -0.52 -28.17
CA GLN A 39 -32.80 -0.63 -28.27
C GLN A 39 -32.10 0.53 -27.57
N GLY A 40 -32.53 1.78 -27.80
CA GLY A 40 -32.00 2.97 -27.14
C GLY A 40 -32.12 2.93 -25.62
N VAL A 41 -33.32 2.62 -25.09
CA VAL A 41 -33.56 2.55 -23.63
C VAL A 41 -32.81 1.38 -22.99
N PHE A 42 -32.72 0.22 -23.64
CA PHE A 42 -31.95 -0.91 -23.11
C PHE A 42 -30.44 -0.64 -23.14
N CYS A 43 -29.91 0.02 -24.17
CA CYS A 43 -28.52 0.50 -24.20
C CYS A 43 -28.25 1.50 -23.08
N ALA A 44 -29.16 2.45 -22.84
CA ALA A 44 -29.07 3.40 -21.75
C ALA A 44 -29.03 2.72 -20.36
N CYS A 45 -29.89 1.74 -20.13
CA CYS A 45 -29.89 0.93 -18.91
C CYS A 45 -28.58 0.14 -18.73
N LEU A 46 -28.02 -0.41 -19.81
CA LEU A 46 -26.75 -1.13 -19.80
C LEU A 46 -25.56 -0.19 -19.49
N LYS A 47 -25.51 0.97 -20.15
CA LYS A 47 -24.51 2.02 -19.94
C LYS A 47 -24.45 2.43 -18.47
N GLN A 48 -25.61 2.69 -17.87
CA GLN A 48 -25.73 3.19 -16.49
C GLN A 48 -25.09 2.27 -15.41
N VAL A 49 -24.90 0.98 -15.70
CA VAL A 49 -24.33 -0.01 -14.76
C VAL A 49 -22.94 -0.50 -15.19
N THR A 50 -22.60 -0.44 -16.48
CA THR A 50 -21.39 -1.08 -17.03
C THR A 50 -20.43 -0.13 -17.75
N ASP A 51 -20.80 1.15 -17.95
CA ASP A 51 -20.12 2.12 -18.81
C ASP A 51 -19.93 1.63 -20.27
N ILE A 52 -20.64 0.57 -20.71
CA ILE A 52 -20.57 0.04 -22.09
C ILE A 52 -21.57 0.77 -22.99
N ASP A 53 -21.04 1.59 -23.90
CA ASP A 53 -21.78 2.22 -24.99
C ASP A 53 -21.76 1.42 -26.30
N ALA A 54 -22.68 1.74 -27.22
CA ALA A 54 -22.65 1.24 -28.60
C ALA A 54 -21.36 1.62 -29.35
N GLU A 55 -20.76 2.77 -29.02
CA GLU A 55 -19.45 3.20 -29.53
C GLU A 55 -18.31 2.36 -28.94
N ALA A 56 -18.35 2.07 -27.63
CA ALA A 56 -17.35 1.23 -26.96
C ALA A 56 -17.29 -0.21 -27.49
N LEU A 57 -18.35 -0.67 -28.19
CA LEU A 57 -18.38 -1.97 -28.87
C LEU A 57 -17.70 -1.96 -30.25
N GLN A 58 -17.46 -0.80 -30.88
CA GLN A 58 -16.83 -0.71 -32.20
C GLN A 58 -15.36 -1.17 -32.18
N ASP A 59 -14.59 -0.77 -31.17
CA ASP A 59 -13.18 -1.15 -31.00
C ASP A 59 -12.99 -2.68 -30.81
N PRO A 60 -13.76 -3.38 -29.95
CA PRO A 60 -13.78 -4.84 -29.90
C PRO A 60 -14.21 -5.50 -31.22
N VAL A 61 -15.22 -4.97 -31.92
CA VAL A 61 -15.72 -5.50 -33.21
C VAL A 61 -14.64 -5.41 -34.28
N THR A 62 -14.05 -4.23 -34.49
CA THR A 62 -12.98 -4.02 -35.47
C THR A 62 -11.75 -4.85 -35.15
N ARG A 63 -11.36 -4.99 -33.87
CA ARG A 63 -10.26 -5.87 -33.45
C ARG A 63 -10.54 -7.33 -33.75
N ALA A 64 -11.74 -7.83 -33.44
CA ALA A 64 -12.13 -9.21 -33.75
C ALA A 64 -12.14 -9.50 -35.25
N LEU A 65 -12.73 -8.60 -36.05
CA LEU A 65 -12.72 -8.70 -37.52
C LEU A 65 -11.30 -8.62 -38.09
N ASN A 66 -10.41 -7.84 -37.49
CA ASN A 66 -9.01 -7.76 -37.91
C ASN A 66 -8.18 -9.01 -37.61
N HIS A 67 -8.49 -9.74 -36.54
CA HIS A 67 -7.92 -11.08 -36.29
C HIS A 67 -8.47 -12.17 -37.22
N THR A 68 -9.56 -11.91 -37.93
CA THR A 68 -10.18 -12.90 -38.83
C THR A 68 -9.71 -12.70 -40.27
N GLN A 69 -9.31 -13.78 -40.96
CA GLN A 69 -8.88 -13.77 -42.37
C GLN A 69 -10.04 -13.63 -43.38
N LEU A 70 -11.11 -12.92 -43.00
CA LEU A 70 -12.25 -12.66 -43.88
C LEU A 70 -11.95 -11.50 -44.82
N VAL A 71 -12.34 -11.65 -46.09
CA VAL A 71 -12.20 -10.63 -47.14
C VAL A 71 -13.22 -9.50 -46.93
N ASP A 72 -14.47 -9.86 -46.67
CA ASP A 72 -15.62 -8.94 -46.60
C ASP A 72 -15.96 -8.50 -45.17
N LYS A 73 -15.01 -7.84 -44.49
CA LYS A 73 -15.13 -7.51 -43.05
C LYS A 73 -16.32 -6.60 -42.73
N ASP A 74 -16.60 -5.63 -43.60
CA ASP A 74 -17.63 -4.59 -43.35
C ASP A 74 -19.06 -5.17 -43.36
N LEU A 75 -19.31 -6.20 -44.18
CA LEU A 75 -20.59 -6.90 -44.26
C LEU A 75 -20.98 -7.58 -42.93
N TYR A 76 -20.00 -8.00 -42.12
CA TYR A 76 -20.23 -8.63 -40.83
C TYR A 76 -20.21 -7.67 -39.65
N ALA A 77 -19.71 -6.43 -39.82
CA ALA A 77 -19.53 -5.48 -38.72
C ALA A 77 -20.84 -5.16 -37.99
N THR A 78 -21.91 -4.83 -38.72
CA THR A 78 -23.24 -4.53 -38.15
C THR A 78 -23.90 -5.76 -37.53
N SER A 79 -23.69 -6.96 -38.09
CA SER A 79 -24.22 -8.19 -37.50
C SER A 79 -23.49 -8.56 -36.21
N LEU A 80 -22.17 -8.33 -36.15
CA LEU A 80 -21.35 -8.65 -34.99
C LEU A 80 -21.59 -7.65 -33.84
N SER A 81 -21.71 -6.35 -34.12
CA SER A 81 -22.05 -5.34 -33.11
C SER A 81 -23.44 -5.61 -32.51
N ASN A 82 -24.44 -5.93 -33.33
CA ASN A 82 -25.77 -6.32 -32.88
C ASN A 82 -25.76 -7.61 -32.05
N HIS A 83 -24.98 -8.63 -32.44
CA HIS A 83 -24.85 -9.86 -31.68
C HIS A 83 -24.17 -9.63 -30.32
N LEU A 84 -23.11 -8.82 -30.27
CA LEU A 84 -22.44 -8.45 -29.02
C LEU A 84 -23.37 -7.64 -28.12
N LEU A 85 -24.09 -6.65 -28.67
CA LEU A 85 -25.09 -5.89 -27.92
C LEU A 85 -26.15 -6.81 -27.30
N LEU A 86 -26.73 -7.72 -28.09
CA LEU A 86 -27.66 -8.74 -27.60
C LEU A 86 -27.04 -9.58 -26.48
N ARG A 87 -25.79 -10.03 -26.63
CA ARG A 87 -25.08 -10.80 -25.60
C ARG A 87 -24.86 -10.01 -24.30
N HIS A 88 -24.56 -8.71 -24.39
CA HIS A 88 -24.44 -7.85 -23.22
C HIS A 88 -25.79 -7.61 -22.54
N LEU A 89 -26.86 -7.38 -23.32
CA LEU A 89 -28.22 -7.21 -22.81
C LEU A 89 -28.80 -8.50 -22.21
N THR A 90 -28.52 -9.68 -22.78
CA THR A 90 -28.91 -10.96 -22.17
C THR A 90 -28.22 -11.16 -20.82
N ARG A 91 -26.91 -10.91 -20.71
CA ARG A 91 -26.19 -10.99 -19.42
C ARG A 91 -26.71 -9.99 -18.39
N PHE A 92 -27.11 -8.80 -18.83
CA PHE A 92 -27.73 -7.78 -17.99
C PHE A 92 -29.13 -8.22 -17.52
N ALA A 93 -29.92 -8.84 -18.39
CA ALA A 93 -31.21 -9.43 -18.06
C ALA A 93 -31.09 -10.60 -17.07
N ASP A 94 -30.13 -11.51 -17.26
CA ASP A 94 -29.83 -12.60 -16.33
C ASP A 94 -29.47 -12.06 -14.93
N ALA A 95 -28.66 -10.99 -14.87
CA ALA A 95 -28.30 -10.30 -13.63
C ALA A 95 -29.50 -9.61 -12.96
N ALA A 96 -30.39 -9.00 -13.76
CA ALA A 96 -31.65 -8.41 -13.33
C ALA A 96 -32.76 -9.44 -13.02
N ARG A 97 -32.48 -10.76 -13.14
CA ARG A 97 -33.43 -11.87 -12.97
C ARG A 97 -34.61 -11.86 -13.96
N VAL A 98 -34.37 -11.34 -15.15
CA VAL A 98 -35.31 -11.35 -16.29
C VAL A 98 -35.01 -12.57 -17.14
N ASP A 99 -35.64 -13.70 -16.80
CA ASP A 99 -35.42 -14.97 -17.49
C ASP A 99 -35.87 -14.92 -18.97
N HIS A 100 -35.17 -15.67 -19.82
CA HIS A 100 -35.47 -15.85 -21.25
C HIS A 100 -35.45 -14.58 -22.11
N PHE A 101 -34.58 -13.60 -21.83
CA PHE A 101 -34.35 -12.44 -22.72
C PHE A 101 -33.77 -12.88 -24.08
N CYS A 102 -34.31 -12.36 -25.19
CA CYS A 102 -33.99 -12.81 -26.54
C CYS A 102 -34.01 -11.67 -27.58
N SER A 103 -33.58 -11.95 -28.81
CA SER A 103 -33.55 -10.95 -29.90
C SER A 103 -34.92 -10.36 -30.25
N ARG A 104 -36.02 -11.10 -29.99
CA ARG A 104 -37.39 -10.60 -30.21
C ARG A 104 -37.71 -9.40 -29.31
N ASP A 105 -37.11 -9.33 -28.13
CA ASP A 105 -37.32 -8.23 -27.17
C ASP A 105 -36.77 -6.89 -27.65
N ILE A 106 -35.85 -6.91 -28.62
CA ILE A 106 -35.24 -5.73 -29.23
C ILE A 106 -35.93 -5.43 -30.57
N TYR A 107 -36.01 -6.42 -31.46
CA TYR A 107 -36.45 -6.23 -32.85
C TYR A 107 -37.96 -6.37 -33.08
N MET A 108 -38.70 -6.99 -32.15
CA MET A 108 -40.15 -7.19 -32.26
C MET A 108 -40.82 -7.02 -30.87
N PRO A 109 -40.70 -5.84 -30.24
CA PRO A 109 -41.06 -5.64 -28.84
C PRO A 109 -42.57 -5.76 -28.58
N GLU A 110 -42.95 -6.68 -27.69
CA GLU A 110 -44.31 -6.81 -27.18
C GLU A 110 -44.50 -5.94 -25.94
N ARG A 111 -45.54 -5.07 -25.93
CA ARG A 111 -45.76 -4.08 -24.87
C ARG A 111 -45.62 -4.63 -23.45
N GLU A 112 -46.37 -5.67 -23.11
CA GLU A 112 -46.39 -6.25 -21.75
C GLU A 112 -45.01 -6.77 -21.35
N ARG A 113 -44.29 -7.38 -22.31
CA ARG A 113 -42.95 -7.92 -22.12
C ARG A 113 -41.91 -6.81 -21.97
N THR A 114 -41.95 -5.74 -22.77
CA THR A 114 -41.09 -4.56 -22.56
C THR A 114 -41.30 -3.91 -21.20
N LEU A 115 -42.55 -3.78 -20.71
CA LEU A 115 -42.82 -3.23 -19.38
C LEU A 115 -42.27 -4.12 -18.25
N PHE A 116 -42.34 -5.45 -18.42
CA PHE A 116 -41.74 -6.41 -17.49
C PHE A 116 -40.20 -6.32 -17.48
N VAL A 117 -39.56 -6.32 -18.65
CA VAL A 117 -38.09 -6.17 -18.78
C VAL A 117 -37.61 -4.85 -18.18
N LEU A 118 -38.27 -3.73 -18.50
CA LEU A 118 -37.96 -2.41 -17.94
C LEU A 118 -38.14 -2.38 -16.42
N SER A 119 -39.16 -3.05 -15.86
CA SER A 119 -39.34 -3.15 -14.40
C SER A 119 -38.16 -3.88 -13.74
N GLY A 120 -37.70 -4.98 -14.32
CA GLY A 120 -36.52 -5.72 -13.85
C GLY A 120 -35.23 -4.89 -13.94
N PHE A 121 -35.00 -4.25 -15.09
CA PHE A 121 -33.83 -3.39 -15.33
C PHE A 121 -33.81 -2.20 -14.37
N ILE A 122 -34.94 -1.50 -14.19
CA ILE A 122 -35.01 -0.35 -13.29
C ILE A 122 -34.78 -0.75 -11.84
N ASN A 123 -35.34 -1.89 -11.41
CA ASN A 123 -35.11 -2.42 -10.07
C ASN A 123 -33.63 -2.78 -9.85
N PHE A 124 -32.98 -3.40 -10.85
CA PHE A 124 -31.55 -3.73 -10.80
C PHE A 124 -30.67 -2.48 -10.74
N ILE A 125 -30.94 -1.45 -11.56
CA ILE A 125 -30.20 -0.18 -11.54
C ILE A 125 -30.32 0.50 -10.16
N LYS A 126 -31.55 0.59 -9.61
CA LYS A 126 -31.78 1.14 -8.27
C LYS A 126 -31.04 0.36 -7.18
N PHE A 127 -30.99 -0.97 -7.27
CA PHE A 127 -30.19 -1.79 -6.37
C PHE A 127 -28.68 -1.48 -6.50
N THR A 128 -28.14 -1.36 -7.71
CA THR A 128 -26.72 -1.00 -7.89
C THR A 128 -26.37 0.39 -7.39
N GLN A 129 -27.26 1.37 -7.57
CA GLN A 129 -27.09 2.73 -7.04
C GLN A 129 -27.10 2.72 -5.49
N GLN A 130 -28.04 2.00 -4.87
CA GLN A 130 -28.18 1.98 -3.40
C GLN A 130 -27.08 1.21 -2.68
N TYR A 131 -26.56 0.11 -3.25
CA TYR A 131 -25.67 -0.82 -2.54
C TYR A 131 -24.26 -0.94 -3.13
N CYS A 132 -24.09 -0.67 -4.43
CA CYS A 132 -22.81 -0.86 -5.10
C CYS A 132 -22.06 0.46 -5.32
N GLU A 133 -22.75 1.57 -5.58
CA GLU A 133 -22.13 2.86 -5.95
C GLU A 133 -21.09 3.34 -4.91
N ASP A 134 -21.45 3.35 -3.62
CA ASP A 134 -20.54 3.71 -2.53
C ASP A 134 -19.27 2.84 -2.43
N VAL A 135 -19.40 1.55 -2.77
CA VAL A 135 -18.29 0.58 -2.70
C VAL A 135 -17.41 0.72 -3.95
N VAL A 136 -18.02 0.79 -5.13
CA VAL A 136 -17.34 0.97 -6.42
C VAL A 136 -16.62 2.31 -6.45
N ARG A 137 -17.22 3.38 -5.93
CA ARG A 137 -16.59 4.71 -5.82
C ARG A 137 -15.35 4.67 -4.93
N LYS A 138 -15.43 4.10 -3.73
CA LYS A 138 -14.24 3.91 -2.85
C LYS A 138 -13.15 3.09 -3.53
N LEU A 139 -13.50 2.08 -4.32
CA LEU A 139 -12.54 1.28 -5.08
C LEU A 139 -11.92 2.08 -6.25
N ARG A 140 -12.70 2.91 -6.96
CA ARG A 140 -12.21 3.82 -8.01
C ARG A 140 -11.27 4.87 -7.40
N ASP A 141 -11.67 5.55 -6.34
CA ASP A 141 -10.87 6.56 -5.62
C ASP A 141 -9.53 5.95 -5.14
N ASN A 142 -9.55 4.74 -4.56
CA ASN A 142 -8.34 4.02 -4.16
C ASN A 142 -7.46 3.64 -5.36
N SER A 143 -8.05 3.19 -6.48
CA SER A 143 -7.34 2.83 -7.71
C SER A 143 -6.66 4.06 -8.34
N GLU A 144 -7.36 5.18 -8.42
CA GLU A 144 -6.81 6.47 -8.89
C GLU A 144 -5.68 6.96 -7.98
N GLY A 145 -5.85 6.83 -6.65
CA GLY A 145 -4.78 7.09 -5.68
C GLY A 145 -3.52 6.27 -5.93
N ILE A 146 -3.66 4.95 -6.15
CA ILE A 146 -2.55 4.03 -6.45
C ILE A 146 -1.88 4.39 -7.79
N ILE A 147 -2.64 4.79 -8.82
CA ILE A 147 -2.10 5.23 -10.10
C ILE A 147 -1.25 6.49 -9.91
N VAL A 148 -1.76 7.49 -9.17
CA VAL A 148 -1.03 8.73 -8.87
C VAL A 148 0.23 8.47 -8.03
N GLU A 149 0.19 7.54 -7.07
CA GLU A 149 1.38 7.12 -6.32
C GLU A 149 2.41 6.42 -7.21
N ARG A 150 1.96 5.50 -8.08
CA ARG A 150 2.82 4.82 -9.06
C ARG A 150 3.50 5.82 -9.98
N GLU A 151 2.79 6.82 -10.49
CA GLU A 151 3.38 7.88 -11.30
C GLU A 151 4.43 8.69 -10.53
N LYS A 152 4.15 9.08 -9.28
CA LYS A 152 5.09 9.81 -8.42
C LYS A 152 6.36 8.98 -8.18
N VAL A 153 6.23 7.68 -7.93
CA VAL A 153 7.38 6.77 -7.77
C VAL A 153 8.14 6.62 -9.08
N SER A 154 7.44 6.46 -10.21
CA SER A 154 8.07 6.35 -11.53
C SER A 154 8.87 7.59 -11.91
N LYS A 155 8.35 8.80 -11.63
CA LYS A 155 9.03 10.09 -11.85
C LYS A 155 10.25 10.25 -10.94
N LYS A 156 10.18 9.80 -9.68
CA LYS A 156 11.34 9.78 -8.78
C LYS A 156 12.41 8.78 -9.24
N LEU A 157 12.01 7.61 -9.72
CA LEU A 157 12.94 6.62 -10.26
C LEU A 157 13.66 7.16 -11.50
N SER A 158 12.98 7.80 -12.45
CA SER A 158 13.63 8.38 -13.62
C SER A 158 14.64 9.47 -13.25
N GLN A 159 14.27 10.38 -12.33
CA GLN A 159 15.16 11.41 -11.79
C GLN A 159 16.42 10.81 -11.15
N ILE A 160 16.26 9.81 -10.28
CA ILE A 160 17.40 9.14 -9.62
C ILE A 160 18.27 8.39 -10.63
N THR A 161 17.69 7.78 -11.67
CA THR A 161 18.50 7.15 -12.74
C THR A 161 19.29 8.18 -13.55
N GLU A 162 18.69 9.32 -13.89
CA GLU A 162 19.37 10.43 -14.58
C GLU A 162 20.51 11.02 -13.72
N GLU A 163 20.29 11.20 -12.41
CA GLU A 163 21.32 11.63 -11.46
C GLU A 163 22.48 10.61 -11.36
N ILE A 164 22.18 9.31 -11.30
CA ILE A 164 23.19 8.25 -11.27
C ILE A 164 23.99 8.22 -12.58
N GLU A 165 23.35 8.37 -13.73
CA GLU A 165 24.04 8.43 -15.03
C GLU A 165 24.94 9.66 -15.14
N HIS A 166 24.47 10.82 -14.70
CA HIS A 166 25.25 12.06 -14.63
C HIS A 166 26.46 11.95 -13.68
N ILE A 167 26.30 11.30 -12.52
CA ILE A 167 27.41 11.02 -11.58
C ILE A 167 28.41 10.04 -12.20
N LYS A 168 27.95 8.97 -12.86
CA LYS A 168 28.82 8.02 -13.58
C LYS A 168 29.60 8.69 -14.71
N ALA A 169 28.95 9.58 -15.48
CA ALA A 169 29.61 10.36 -16.53
C ALA A 169 30.70 11.27 -15.97
N LYS A 170 30.46 11.92 -14.82
CA LYS A 170 31.49 12.70 -14.09
C LYS A 170 32.66 11.82 -13.65
N PHE A 171 32.40 10.67 -13.02
CA PHE A 171 33.47 9.74 -12.66
C PHE A 171 34.30 9.30 -13.86
N ALA A 172 33.67 8.98 -15.00
CA ALA A 172 34.39 8.61 -16.22
C ALA A 172 35.26 9.75 -16.80
N LEU A 173 34.88 11.02 -16.60
CA LEU A 173 35.66 12.20 -17.00
C LEU A 173 36.81 12.53 -16.03
N ASP A 174 36.68 12.18 -14.76
CA ASP A 174 37.66 12.49 -13.72
C ASP A 174 38.64 11.32 -13.46
N GLU A 175 38.26 10.08 -13.75
CA GLU A 175 39.12 8.87 -13.72
C GLU A 175 40.49 9.10 -14.40
N PRO A 176 40.60 9.57 -15.67
CA PRO A 176 41.90 9.79 -16.31
C PRO A 176 42.72 10.89 -15.62
N LYS A 177 42.09 11.95 -15.09
CA LYS A 177 42.79 13.00 -14.34
C LYS A 177 43.30 12.47 -13.00
N CYS A 178 42.52 11.63 -12.32
CA CYS A 178 42.93 10.97 -11.08
C CYS A 178 44.09 9.99 -11.31
N VAL A 179 44.15 9.31 -12.47
CA VAL A 179 45.32 8.49 -12.85
C VAL A 179 46.54 9.38 -13.07
N GLN A 180 46.44 10.43 -13.90
CA GLN A 180 47.54 11.38 -14.14
C GLN A 180 48.08 12.00 -12.84
N LEU A 181 47.20 12.51 -11.98
CA LEU A 181 47.58 13.10 -10.69
C LEU A 181 48.21 12.08 -9.72
N ARG A 182 47.88 10.79 -9.82
CA ARG A 182 48.53 9.70 -9.06
C ARG A 182 49.93 9.40 -9.61
N GLU A 183 50.10 9.37 -10.93
CA GLU A 183 51.39 9.19 -11.58
C GLU A 183 52.34 10.37 -11.28
N GLU A 184 51.85 11.61 -11.37
CA GLU A 184 52.58 12.81 -10.96
C GLU A 184 52.95 12.77 -9.48
N ASN A 185 52.04 12.40 -8.58
CA ASN A 185 52.35 12.23 -7.16
C ASN A 185 53.41 11.13 -6.92
N ALA A 186 53.36 10.03 -7.66
CA ALA A 186 54.35 8.96 -7.55
C ALA A 186 55.73 9.45 -8.03
N ALA A 187 55.79 10.19 -9.15
CA ALA A 187 57.00 10.78 -9.67
C ALA A 187 57.61 11.82 -8.71
N ILE A 188 56.79 12.74 -8.17
CA ILE A 188 57.23 13.75 -7.18
C ILE A 188 57.73 13.07 -5.89
N ARG A 189 57.05 12.01 -5.42
CA ARG A 189 57.52 11.22 -4.26
C ARG A 189 58.86 10.56 -4.55
N ALA A 190 59.04 9.95 -5.72
CA ALA A 190 60.31 9.34 -6.11
C ALA A 190 61.45 10.38 -6.18
N GLN A 191 61.21 11.55 -6.76
CA GLN A 191 62.16 12.67 -6.77
C GLN A 191 62.49 13.16 -5.35
N LEU A 192 61.49 13.25 -4.46
CA LEU A 192 61.69 13.67 -3.07
C LEU A 192 62.52 12.63 -2.28
N PHE A 193 62.31 11.33 -2.50
CA PHE A 193 63.16 10.29 -1.92
C PHE A 193 64.60 10.36 -2.45
N ALA A 194 64.79 10.45 -3.77
CA ALA A 194 66.13 10.58 -4.38
C ALA A 194 66.86 11.85 -3.90
N SER A 195 66.16 12.99 -3.81
CA SER A 195 66.73 14.23 -3.28
C SER A 195 67.08 14.11 -1.79
N LYS A 196 66.32 13.35 -1.01
CA LYS A 196 66.61 13.08 0.40
C LYS A 196 67.83 12.17 0.57
N GLU A 197 67.99 11.16 -0.29
CA GLU A 197 69.19 10.31 -0.32
C GLU A 197 70.44 11.13 -0.67
N MET A 198 70.39 11.95 -1.72
CA MET A 198 71.48 12.88 -2.06
C MET A 198 71.77 13.88 -0.92
N GLN A 199 70.74 14.38 -0.22
CA GLN A 199 70.93 15.25 0.94
C GLN A 199 71.63 14.52 2.11
N VAL A 200 71.30 13.25 2.36
CA VAL A 200 71.96 12.44 3.40
C VAL A 200 73.43 12.20 3.04
N GLN A 201 73.73 11.84 1.79
CA GLN A 201 75.10 11.68 1.30
C GLN A 201 75.91 12.97 1.45
N ALA A 202 75.37 14.12 1.01
CA ALA A 202 76.02 15.41 1.17
C ALA A 202 76.23 15.81 2.64
N LEU A 203 75.33 15.42 3.55
CA LEU A 203 75.51 15.63 5.00
C LEU A 203 76.61 14.74 5.59
N GLU A 204 76.85 13.55 5.04
CA GLU A 204 77.98 12.69 5.41
C GLU A 204 79.31 13.23 4.88
N GLU A 205 79.35 13.68 3.61
CA GLU A 205 80.50 14.39 3.06
C GLU A 205 80.85 15.65 3.87
N ILE A 206 79.86 16.47 4.25
CA ILE A 206 80.07 17.65 5.11
C ILE A 206 80.60 17.27 6.50
N LYS A 207 80.24 16.10 7.06
CA LYS A 207 80.84 15.60 8.31
C LYS A 207 82.30 15.22 8.10
N ASN A 208 82.62 14.50 7.03
CA ASN A 208 83.98 14.09 6.69
C ASN A 208 84.89 15.32 6.46
N LEU A 209 84.45 16.27 5.64
CA LEU A 209 85.16 17.54 5.39
C LEU A 209 85.32 18.39 6.66
N LYS A 210 84.41 18.29 7.64
CA LYS A 210 84.58 18.95 8.95
C LYS A 210 85.65 18.28 9.80
N ILE A 211 85.80 16.97 9.73
CA ILE A 211 86.87 16.22 10.41
C ILE A 211 88.22 16.60 9.79
N GLU A 212 88.36 16.48 8.47
CA GLU A 212 89.57 16.88 7.73
C GLU A 212 89.96 18.34 8.00
N LYS A 213 88.98 19.27 7.96
CA LYS A 213 89.21 20.68 8.31
C LYS A 213 89.69 20.84 9.75
N ALA A 214 89.16 20.09 10.71
CA ALA A 214 89.60 20.16 12.10
C ALA A 214 91.04 19.68 12.26
N ASP A 215 91.47 18.68 11.51
CA ASP A 215 92.84 18.18 11.53
C ASP A 215 93.83 19.15 10.86
N ILE A 216 93.48 19.72 9.70
CA ILE A 216 94.26 20.79 9.05
C ILE A 216 94.37 22.05 9.94
N VAL A 217 93.32 22.38 10.72
CA VAL A 217 93.38 23.50 11.66
C VAL A 217 94.36 23.24 12.81
N LYS A 218 94.40 22.02 13.37
CA LYS A 218 95.41 21.65 14.39
C LYS A 218 96.83 21.77 13.83
N GLU A 219 97.07 21.28 12.62
CA GLU A 219 98.36 21.37 11.94
C GLU A 219 98.79 22.84 11.72
N LYS A 220 97.85 23.67 11.27
CA LYS A 220 98.06 25.12 11.13
C LYS A 220 98.37 25.81 12.48
N GLU A 221 97.69 25.43 13.55
CA GLU A 221 97.91 26.01 14.89
C GLU A 221 99.31 25.71 15.43
N LEU A 222 99.84 24.50 15.19
CA LEU A 222 101.22 24.13 15.50
C LEU A 222 102.23 25.03 14.76
N ILE A 223 102.09 25.15 13.43
CA ILE A 223 102.97 26.00 12.60
C ILE A 223 102.90 27.48 13.04
N ASN A 224 101.70 27.97 13.40
CA ASN A 224 101.53 29.36 13.83
C ASN A 224 102.19 29.65 15.19
N ALA A 225 102.27 28.66 16.09
CA ALA A 225 103.02 28.79 17.35
C ALA A 225 104.54 28.96 17.10
N GLU A 226 105.10 28.27 16.11
CA GLU A 226 106.50 28.42 15.70
C GLU A 226 106.77 29.83 15.14
N ILE A 227 105.88 30.35 14.28
CA ILE A 227 105.98 31.71 13.72
C ILE A 227 105.96 32.77 14.83
N VAL A 228 105.09 32.63 15.83
CA VAL A 228 105.02 33.58 16.97
C VAL A 228 106.35 33.60 17.74
N SER A 229 106.95 32.43 18.00
CA SER A 229 108.27 32.30 18.64
C SER A 229 109.36 33.07 17.88
N ILE A 230 109.41 32.92 16.55
CA ILE A 230 110.38 33.62 15.68
C ILE A 230 110.12 35.13 15.65
N SER A 231 108.86 35.56 15.60
CA SER A 231 108.50 36.99 15.58
C SER A 231 108.87 37.73 16.87
N ALA A 232 108.84 37.05 18.02
CA ALA A 232 109.24 37.60 19.32
C ALA A 232 110.76 37.86 19.43
N LEU A 233 111.58 37.15 18.66
CA LEU A 233 113.01 37.45 18.51
C LEU A 233 113.23 38.72 17.67
N ASN A 234 112.37 38.96 16.68
CA ASN A 234 112.49 40.06 15.72
C ASN A 234 112.07 41.42 16.33
N THR A 235 110.99 41.45 17.13
CA THR A 235 110.58 42.67 17.86
C THR A 235 111.60 43.13 18.90
N ARG A 236 112.49 42.24 19.36
CA ARG A 236 113.62 42.59 20.26
C ARG A 236 114.70 43.44 19.58
N ALA A 237 114.73 43.48 18.25
CA ALA A 237 115.75 44.20 17.47
C ALA A 237 115.35 45.63 17.06
N GLN A 238 114.06 46.00 17.12
CA GLN A 238 113.54 47.26 16.55
C GLN A 238 113.31 48.40 17.55
N SER A 239 113.70 48.26 18.82
CA SER A 239 113.47 49.27 19.87
C SER A 239 114.57 50.36 20.00
N ARG A 240 115.48 50.48 19.02
CA ARG A 240 116.48 51.57 18.96
C ARG A 240 116.18 52.55 17.82
N ILE A 241 115.65 53.74 18.18
CA ILE A 241 115.97 55.10 17.68
C ILE A 241 114.74 56.03 17.79
N VAL A 242 115.00 57.28 18.21
CA VAL A 242 114.06 58.40 18.47
C VAL A 242 114.88 59.69 18.18
N LYS A 243 114.39 60.80 17.60
CA LYS A 243 113.28 61.67 18.02
C LYS A 243 112.70 62.55 16.87
N SER A 244 111.72 63.34 17.28
CA SER A 244 111.05 64.52 16.68
C SER A 244 111.98 65.63 16.10
N PRO A 245 111.45 66.64 15.37
CA PRO A 245 110.65 67.77 15.93
C PRO A 245 109.40 68.16 15.08
N ASP A 246 108.30 68.75 15.57
CA ASP A 246 108.13 69.89 16.50
C ASP A 246 108.62 71.26 15.99
N ARG A 247 108.09 71.71 14.83
CA ARG A 247 107.74 73.15 14.64
C ARG A 247 106.75 73.52 13.53
N ILE A 248 106.46 72.65 12.55
CA ILE A 248 105.29 72.84 11.65
C ILE A 248 103.96 72.50 12.39
N LYS A 249 104.07 71.74 13.48
CA LYS A 249 102.96 71.24 14.30
C LYS A 249 101.95 72.29 14.77
N GLN A 250 102.30 73.56 15.03
CA GLN A 250 101.31 74.50 15.58
C GLN A 250 100.30 75.01 14.54
N LYS A 251 100.70 75.22 13.27
CA LYS A 251 99.77 75.65 12.20
C LYS A 251 99.02 74.47 11.58
N ILE A 252 99.62 73.29 11.59
CA ILE A 252 98.93 72.01 11.33
C ILE A 252 98.02 71.62 12.51
N SER A 253 98.31 72.04 13.75
CA SER A 253 97.44 71.75 14.90
C SER A 253 96.14 72.55 14.86
N THR A 254 96.14 73.82 14.41
CA THR A 254 94.89 74.59 14.31
C THR A 254 94.01 74.14 13.15
N MET A 255 94.57 73.94 11.95
CA MET A 255 93.85 73.30 10.84
C MET A 255 93.47 71.84 11.15
N GLY A 256 94.31 71.14 11.91
CA GLY A 256 94.08 69.79 12.40
C GLY A 256 92.94 69.77 13.41
N PHE A 257 92.83 70.77 14.28
CA PHE A 257 91.75 70.90 15.25
C PHE A 257 90.41 71.15 14.57
N THR A 258 90.33 72.05 13.57
CA THR A 258 89.09 72.24 12.80
C THR A 258 88.76 71.00 11.97
N LEU A 259 89.73 70.40 11.26
CA LEU A 259 89.54 69.13 10.54
C LEU A 259 89.13 67.98 11.49
N GLN A 260 89.59 67.98 12.74
CA GLN A 260 89.28 66.96 13.73
C GLN A 260 87.92 67.21 14.40
N GLN A 261 87.52 68.47 14.56
CA GLN A 261 86.17 68.86 14.95
C GLN A 261 85.15 68.52 13.84
N ASP A 262 85.49 68.77 12.58
CA ASP A 262 84.67 68.37 11.42
C ASP A 262 84.64 66.84 11.26
N LYS A 263 85.76 66.13 11.49
CA LYS A 263 85.74 64.67 11.57
C LYS A 263 84.90 64.15 12.74
N GLN A 264 84.87 64.84 13.87
CA GLN A 264 84.02 64.47 15.00
C GLN A 264 82.54 64.74 14.70
N THR A 265 82.18 65.84 14.05
CA THR A 265 80.79 66.10 13.64
C THR A 265 80.36 65.13 12.55
N VAL A 266 81.19 64.85 11.53
CA VAL A 266 80.92 63.81 10.52
C VAL A 266 80.78 62.44 11.18
N ALA A 267 81.70 62.01 12.04
CA ALA A 267 81.58 60.73 12.74
C ALA A 267 80.33 60.65 13.64
N MET A 268 79.94 61.75 14.28
CA MET A 268 78.68 61.82 15.05
C MET A 268 77.45 61.72 14.14
N GLN A 269 77.46 62.37 12.97
CA GLN A 269 76.34 62.28 12.02
C GLN A 269 76.29 60.91 11.32
N GLU A 270 77.43 60.28 11.02
CA GLU A 270 77.52 58.89 10.54
C GLU A 270 77.07 57.87 11.59
N SER A 271 77.32 58.13 12.89
CA SER A 271 76.77 57.33 13.98
C SER A 271 75.25 57.49 14.02
N LYS A 272 74.74 58.73 14.05
CA LYS A 272 73.29 59.01 14.02
C LYS A 272 72.59 58.45 12.79
N ALA A 273 73.23 58.49 11.62
CA ALA A 273 72.72 57.91 10.39
C ALA A 273 72.62 56.38 10.49
N ARG A 274 73.64 55.71 11.07
CA ARG A 274 73.58 54.27 11.36
C ARG A 274 72.51 53.92 12.40
N ASP A 275 72.38 54.71 13.46
CA ASP A 275 71.34 54.52 14.49
C ASP A 275 69.92 54.69 13.92
N LEU A 276 69.73 55.69 13.04
CA LEU A 276 68.48 55.90 12.31
C LEU A 276 68.20 54.76 11.32
N GLN A 277 69.21 54.29 10.59
CA GLN A 277 69.08 53.15 9.67
C GLN A 277 68.72 51.85 10.42
N ALA A 278 69.31 51.62 11.60
CA ALA A 278 68.94 50.52 12.47
C ALA A 278 67.48 50.64 12.95
N LYS A 279 67.03 51.84 13.34
CA LYS A 279 65.62 52.10 13.69
C LYS A 279 64.66 51.88 12.52
N ILE A 280 65.00 52.31 11.30
CA ILE A 280 64.21 52.05 10.09
C ILE A 280 64.12 50.53 9.82
N THR A 281 65.22 49.80 10.00
CA THR A 281 65.24 48.33 9.85
C THR A 281 64.39 47.64 10.91
N ALA A 282 64.39 48.13 12.15
CA ALA A 282 63.51 47.62 13.21
C ALA A 282 62.02 47.92 12.92
N LEU A 283 61.69 49.15 12.50
CA LEU A 283 60.32 49.55 12.16
C LEU A 283 59.76 48.77 10.96
N THR A 284 60.56 48.52 9.93
CA THR A 284 60.15 47.72 8.76
C THR A 284 59.98 46.23 9.07
N ASN A 285 60.67 45.71 10.10
CA ASN A 285 60.39 44.37 10.62
C ASN A 285 59.08 44.35 11.43
N ILE A 286 58.86 45.34 12.31
CA ILE A 286 57.59 45.48 13.06
C ILE A 286 56.40 45.63 12.09
N GLU A 287 56.56 46.37 10.98
CA GLU A 287 55.52 46.49 9.94
C GLU A 287 55.17 45.13 9.32
N LYS A 288 56.18 44.29 9.01
CA LYS A 288 55.96 42.92 8.51
C LYS A 288 55.25 42.05 9.53
N ASP A 289 55.66 42.11 10.80
CA ASP A 289 55.05 41.33 11.88
C ASP A 289 53.57 41.74 12.08
N VAL A 290 53.28 43.05 12.08
CA VAL A 290 51.90 43.58 12.12
C VAL A 290 51.09 43.11 10.91
N ARG A 291 51.68 43.09 9.71
CA ARG A 291 51.01 42.58 8.51
C ARG A 291 50.69 41.08 8.62
N GLY A 292 51.62 40.28 9.13
CA GLY A 292 51.41 38.86 9.42
C GLY A 292 50.28 38.64 10.45
N CYS A 293 50.23 39.44 11.51
CA CYS A 293 49.12 39.42 12.47
C CYS A 293 47.76 39.76 11.82
N ILE A 294 47.72 40.70 10.88
CA ILE A 294 46.49 41.04 10.13
C ILE A 294 46.04 39.86 9.24
N GLU A 295 46.97 39.20 8.54
CA GLU A 295 46.68 38.02 7.71
C GLU A 295 46.17 36.83 8.55
N GLN A 296 46.74 36.62 9.75
CA GLN A 296 46.26 35.65 10.73
C GLN A 296 44.84 36.00 11.22
N LEU A 297 44.59 37.26 11.59
CA LEU A 297 43.25 37.71 12.00
C LEU A 297 42.19 37.52 10.91
N GLN A 298 42.52 37.81 9.64
CA GLN A 298 41.63 37.56 8.50
C GLN A 298 41.36 36.07 8.27
N THR A 299 42.30 35.19 8.63
CA THR A 299 42.13 33.74 8.55
C THR A 299 41.21 33.25 9.66
N ILE A 300 41.45 33.68 10.91
CA ILE A 300 40.60 33.42 12.07
C ILE A 300 39.17 33.93 11.83
N GLU A 301 38.99 35.10 11.22
CA GLU A 301 37.65 35.62 10.91
C GLU A 301 36.87 34.71 9.94
N LYS A 302 37.53 34.13 8.93
CA LYS A 302 36.92 33.16 8.01
C LYS A 302 36.55 31.86 8.73
N GLU A 303 37.44 31.35 9.59
CA GLU A 303 37.17 30.17 10.42
C GLU A 303 35.99 30.38 11.38
N VAL A 304 35.91 31.55 12.02
CA VAL A 304 34.78 31.92 12.90
C VAL A 304 33.46 31.98 12.13
N ARG A 305 33.43 32.49 10.90
CA ARG A 305 32.23 32.48 10.05
C ARG A 305 31.80 31.05 9.70
N SER A 306 32.73 30.19 9.29
CA SER A 306 32.47 28.77 9.01
C SER A 306 32.01 27.99 10.25
N LEU A 307 32.55 28.31 11.43
CA LEU A 307 32.08 27.77 12.71
C LEU A 307 30.65 28.22 13.03
N GLN A 308 30.29 29.48 12.76
CA GLN A 308 28.92 29.97 12.95
C GLN A 308 27.92 29.33 11.98
N GLU A 309 28.32 29.03 10.76
CA GLU A 309 27.49 28.32 9.77
C GLU A 309 27.24 26.87 10.21
N SER A 310 28.30 26.11 10.50
CA SER A 310 28.19 24.74 11.00
C SER A 310 27.45 24.64 12.35
N GLN A 311 27.57 25.65 13.23
CA GLN A 311 26.75 25.73 14.44
C GLN A 311 25.26 25.92 14.13
N LYS A 312 24.88 26.72 13.12
CA LYS A 312 23.47 26.88 12.71
C LYS A 312 22.91 25.57 12.14
N GLU A 313 23.66 24.91 11.27
CA GLU A 313 23.30 23.59 10.72
C GLU A 313 23.11 22.54 11.83
N LEU A 314 24.01 22.53 12.82
CA LEU A 314 23.93 21.64 13.98
C LEU A 314 22.71 21.91 14.86
N HIS A 315 22.26 23.16 14.99
CA HIS A 315 20.99 23.47 15.68
C HIS A 315 19.79 22.99 14.86
N GLN A 316 19.73 23.26 13.56
CA GLN A 316 18.66 22.78 12.68
C GLN A 316 18.55 21.25 12.69
N LEU A 317 19.68 20.54 12.70
CA LEU A 317 19.74 19.09 12.82
C LEU A 317 19.22 18.59 14.18
N LYS A 318 19.52 19.30 15.29
CA LYS A 318 18.96 18.97 16.61
C LYS A 318 17.45 19.16 16.65
N ASP A 319 16.94 20.30 16.18
CA ASP A 319 15.50 20.58 16.14
C ASP A 319 14.75 19.52 15.31
N LEU A 320 15.34 19.07 14.20
CA LEU A 320 14.80 18.01 13.36
C LEU A 320 14.81 16.66 14.09
N VAL A 321 15.89 16.31 14.79
CA VAL A 321 15.96 15.08 15.62
C VAL A 321 14.92 15.12 16.74
N GLU A 322 14.77 16.23 17.46
CA GLU A 322 13.76 16.39 18.52
C GLU A 322 12.34 16.25 17.96
N GLY A 323 12.03 16.89 16.82
CA GLY A 323 10.75 16.73 16.13
C GLY A 323 10.47 15.28 15.71
N GLN A 324 11.47 14.54 15.25
CA GLN A 324 11.31 13.11 14.92
C GLN A 324 11.16 12.24 16.17
N GLN A 325 11.83 12.57 17.29
CA GLN A 325 11.63 11.86 18.57
C GLN A 325 10.22 12.06 19.12
N ILE A 326 9.62 13.25 18.96
CA ILE A 326 8.22 13.52 19.33
C ILE A 326 7.28 12.64 18.49
N ARG A 327 7.43 12.67 17.16
CA ARG A 327 6.64 11.82 16.24
C ARG A 327 6.78 10.33 16.56
N HIS A 328 7.98 9.86 16.89
CA HIS A 328 8.19 8.47 17.30
C HIS A 328 7.41 8.12 18.58
N LYS A 329 7.42 9.00 19.60
CA LYS A 329 6.62 8.82 20.83
C LYS A 329 5.11 8.81 20.54
N GLU A 330 4.63 9.70 19.67
CA GLU A 330 3.22 9.75 19.25
C GLU A 330 2.78 8.47 18.52
N LEU A 331 3.58 7.99 17.57
CA LEU A 331 3.35 6.73 16.86
C LEU A 331 3.40 5.53 17.81
N HIS A 332 4.29 5.52 18.81
CA HIS A 332 4.34 4.48 19.84
C HIS A 332 3.04 4.44 20.66
N LEU A 333 2.57 5.59 21.13
CA LEU A 333 1.30 5.72 21.87
C LEU A 333 0.07 5.41 21.00
N HIS A 334 0.14 5.63 19.69
CA HIS A 334 -0.90 5.20 18.75
C HIS A 334 -0.90 3.67 18.60
N ARG A 335 0.27 3.05 18.41
CA ARG A 335 0.45 1.59 18.35
C ARG A 335 -0.07 0.88 19.60
N GLU A 336 0.24 1.39 20.79
CA GLU A 336 -0.27 0.83 22.05
C GLU A 336 -1.80 0.91 22.16
N ARG A 337 -2.42 2.02 21.73
CA ARG A 337 -3.88 2.17 21.70
C ARG A 337 -4.52 1.17 20.74
N LEU A 338 -3.96 1.00 19.54
CA LEU A 338 -4.42 0.00 18.57
C LEU A 338 -4.26 -1.42 19.12
N PHE A 339 -3.15 -1.74 19.78
CA PHE A 339 -2.94 -3.06 20.38
C PHE A 339 -3.98 -3.37 21.48
N LYS A 340 -4.31 -2.40 22.34
CA LYS A 340 -5.39 -2.53 23.34
C LYS A 340 -6.76 -2.70 22.69
N GLN A 341 -7.05 -1.98 21.60
CA GLN A 341 -8.29 -2.14 20.83
C GLN A 341 -8.39 -3.54 20.19
N LEU A 342 -7.28 -4.05 19.64
CA LEU A 342 -7.19 -5.37 19.05
C LEU A 342 -7.41 -6.48 20.10
N SER A 343 -6.75 -6.38 21.26
CA SER A 343 -6.98 -7.29 22.40
C SER A 343 -8.44 -7.30 22.85
N ASN A 344 -9.04 -6.11 23.02
CA ASN A 344 -10.46 -5.98 23.38
C ASN A 344 -11.41 -6.55 22.31
N ALA A 345 -11.03 -6.50 21.03
CA ALA A 345 -11.81 -7.09 19.94
C ALA A 345 -11.68 -8.62 19.92
N GLN A 346 -10.48 -9.16 20.16
CA GLN A 346 -10.23 -10.59 20.30
C GLN A 346 -11.01 -11.18 21.47
N GLU A 347 -10.97 -10.57 22.66
CA GLU A 347 -11.76 -11.02 23.80
C GLU A 347 -13.28 -11.00 23.54
N LYS A 348 -13.79 -9.98 22.83
CA LYS A 348 -15.20 -9.93 22.43
C LYS A 348 -15.57 -11.05 21.47
N LEU A 349 -14.68 -11.35 20.52
CA LEU A 349 -14.85 -12.42 19.53
C LEU A 349 -14.81 -13.80 20.22
N GLU A 350 -13.88 -14.04 21.13
CA GLU A 350 -13.77 -15.28 21.91
C GLU A 350 -15.02 -15.50 22.79
N ARG A 351 -15.52 -14.46 23.48
CA ARG A 351 -16.77 -14.52 24.24
C ARG A 351 -17.98 -14.81 23.34
N ALA A 352 -18.04 -14.21 22.16
CA ALA A 352 -19.10 -14.47 21.19
C ALA A 352 -19.04 -15.90 20.62
N GLN A 353 -17.84 -16.43 20.37
CA GLN A 353 -17.63 -17.82 19.95
C GLN A 353 -18.09 -18.80 21.04
N ARG A 354 -17.63 -18.63 22.29
CA ARG A 354 -18.08 -19.46 23.43
C ARG A 354 -19.60 -19.44 23.58
N HIS A 355 -20.23 -18.26 23.55
CA HIS A 355 -21.68 -18.16 23.60
C HIS A 355 -22.40 -18.80 22.40
N ALA A 356 -21.80 -18.84 21.21
CA ALA A 356 -22.35 -19.54 20.06
C ALA A 356 -22.22 -21.07 20.20
N GLU A 357 -21.10 -21.55 20.75
CA GLU A 357 -20.86 -22.95 21.07
C GLU A 357 -21.81 -23.45 22.18
N ASP A 358 -21.93 -22.72 23.29
CA ASP A 358 -22.87 -23.00 24.38
C ASP A 358 -24.31 -23.10 23.86
N ARG A 359 -24.73 -22.17 22.99
CA ARG A 359 -26.06 -22.20 22.36
C ARG A 359 -26.23 -23.40 21.43
N LYS A 360 -25.20 -23.79 20.65
CA LYS A 360 -25.23 -24.99 19.82
C LYS A 360 -25.40 -26.24 20.67
N VAL A 361 -24.60 -26.40 21.73
CA VAL A 361 -24.68 -27.54 22.66
C VAL A 361 -26.03 -27.58 23.37
N ALA A 362 -26.57 -26.45 23.82
CA ALA A 362 -27.90 -26.38 24.42
C ALA A 362 -29.00 -26.76 23.42
N SER A 363 -28.92 -26.23 22.18
CA SER A 363 -29.89 -26.55 21.12
C SER A 363 -29.85 -28.02 20.74
N GLN A 364 -28.64 -28.59 20.63
CA GLN A 364 -28.43 -30.02 20.36
C GLN A 364 -29.07 -30.90 21.44
N LYS A 365 -28.83 -30.59 22.72
CA LYS A 365 -29.48 -31.28 23.85
C LYS A 365 -31.01 -31.16 23.82
N THR A 366 -31.56 -30.02 23.40
CA THR A 366 -33.03 -29.89 23.25
C THR A 366 -33.56 -30.71 22.07
N ILE A 367 -32.81 -30.82 20.97
CA ILE A 367 -33.19 -31.67 19.83
C ILE A 367 -33.16 -33.15 20.24
N GLU A 368 -32.10 -33.60 20.92
CA GLU A 368 -31.98 -34.97 21.43
C GLU A 368 -33.10 -35.34 22.40
N ARG A 369 -33.48 -34.41 23.30
CA ARG A 369 -34.62 -34.60 24.21
C ARG A 369 -35.95 -34.70 23.46
N LEU A 370 -36.19 -33.82 22.48
CA LEU A 370 -37.41 -33.84 21.65
C LEU A 370 -37.48 -35.07 20.74
N GLN A 371 -36.33 -35.62 20.31
CA GLN A 371 -36.27 -36.87 19.56
C GLN A 371 -36.67 -38.05 20.44
N ALA A 372 -36.16 -38.13 21.68
CA ALA A 372 -36.59 -39.14 22.64
C ALA A 372 -38.10 -39.04 22.95
N GLU A 373 -38.60 -37.83 23.24
CA GLU A 373 -40.04 -37.57 23.45
C GLU A 373 -40.88 -37.99 22.22
N TYR A 374 -40.37 -37.81 21.00
CA TYR A 374 -41.03 -38.23 19.76
C TYR A 374 -41.03 -39.74 19.57
N ASP A 375 -39.91 -40.41 19.82
CA ASP A 375 -39.79 -41.87 19.70
C ASP A 375 -40.70 -42.58 20.71
N ASP A 376 -40.78 -42.08 21.94
CA ASP A 376 -41.75 -42.54 22.96
C ASP A 376 -43.20 -42.37 22.47
N MET A 377 -43.57 -41.19 21.94
CA MET A 377 -44.90 -40.98 21.35
C MET A 377 -45.20 -41.90 20.16
N VAL A 378 -44.20 -42.30 19.37
CA VAL A 378 -44.36 -43.27 18.27
C VAL A 378 -44.62 -44.68 18.81
N VAL A 379 -44.01 -45.07 19.93
CA VAL A 379 -44.30 -46.34 20.61
C VAL A 379 -45.71 -46.34 21.19
N GLU A 380 -46.07 -45.33 21.98
CA GLU A 380 -47.41 -45.17 22.56
C GLU A 380 -48.50 -45.17 21.49
N ARG A 381 -48.26 -44.50 20.36
CA ARG A 381 -49.20 -44.51 19.22
C ARG A 381 -49.35 -45.89 18.61
N ARG A 382 -48.26 -46.64 18.42
CA ARG A 382 -48.31 -48.02 17.88
C ARG A 382 -49.10 -48.95 18.81
N ASP A 383 -48.93 -48.81 20.12
CA ASP A 383 -49.64 -49.64 21.09
C ASP A 383 -51.11 -49.22 21.23
N THR A 384 -51.42 -47.93 21.09
CA THR A 384 -52.81 -47.44 20.94
C THR A 384 -53.46 -47.96 19.66
N ASP A 385 -52.77 -47.92 18.52
CA ASP A 385 -53.27 -48.43 17.24
C ASP A 385 -53.57 -49.94 17.33
N LYS A 386 -52.71 -50.75 17.97
CA LYS A 386 -52.99 -52.17 18.27
C LYS A 386 -54.24 -52.35 19.15
N GLN A 387 -54.36 -51.60 20.24
CA GLN A 387 -55.54 -51.68 21.12
C GLN A 387 -56.83 -51.34 20.36
N VAL A 388 -56.79 -50.38 19.43
CA VAL A 388 -57.91 -50.04 18.55
C VAL A 388 -58.21 -51.18 17.56
N GLU A 389 -57.20 -51.86 17.03
CA GLU A 389 -57.39 -53.05 16.18
C GLU A 389 -58.00 -54.23 16.97
N ASP A 390 -57.53 -54.50 18.20
CA ASP A 390 -58.09 -55.53 19.07
C ASP A 390 -59.56 -55.25 19.45
N ILE A 391 -59.88 -53.99 19.80
CA ILE A 391 -61.26 -53.56 20.09
C ILE A 391 -62.15 -53.70 18.85
N ARG A 392 -61.64 -53.37 17.65
CA ARG A 392 -62.38 -53.57 16.39
C ARG A 392 -62.59 -55.05 16.10
N ALA A 393 -61.61 -55.92 16.35
CA ALA A 393 -61.75 -57.36 16.18
C ALA A 393 -62.84 -57.92 17.13
N GLN A 394 -62.84 -57.51 18.40
CA GLN A 394 -63.88 -57.88 19.38
C GLN A 394 -65.26 -57.36 18.98
N ALA A 395 -65.36 -56.11 18.49
CA ALA A 395 -66.62 -55.54 17.99
C ALA A 395 -67.16 -56.35 16.81
N ASN A 396 -66.32 -56.68 15.83
CA ASN A 396 -66.68 -57.51 14.67
C ASN A 396 -67.12 -58.93 15.11
N GLU A 397 -66.49 -59.53 16.12
CA GLU A 397 -66.89 -60.83 16.66
C GLU A 397 -68.26 -60.77 17.34
N ILE A 398 -68.54 -59.69 18.09
CA ILE A 398 -69.84 -59.45 18.73
C ILE A 398 -70.92 -59.19 17.67
N GLU A 399 -70.66 -58.37 16.64
CA GLU A 399 -71.56 -58.18 15.51
C GLU A 399 -71.82 -59.49 14.75
N GLY A 400 -70.80 -60.35 14.59
CA GLY A 400 -70.95 -61.70 14.08
C GLY A 400 -71.94 -62.53 14.90
N LYS A 401 -71.74 -62.61 16.22
CA LYS A 401 -72.64 -63.32 17.14
C LYS A 401 -74.05 -62.74 17.15
N ILE A 402 -74.22 -61.42 17.08
CA ILE A 402 -75.55 -60.78 16.96
C ILE A 402 -76.23 -61.23 15.67
N ASN A 403 -75.54 -61.22 14.53
CA ASN A 403 -76.08 -61.67 13.26
C ASN A 403 -76.40 -63.18 13.24
N GLU A 404 -75.62 -64.00 13.94
CA GLU A 404 -75.94 -65.42 14.14
C GLU A 404 -77.19 -65.60 15.01
N HIS A 405 -77.28 -64.92 16.16
CA HIS A 405 -78.43 -64.97 17.05
C HIS A 405 -79.71 -64.42 16.40
N LEU A 406 -79.62 -63.39 15.56
CA LEU A 406 -80.73 -62.90 14.77
C LEU A 406 -81.21 -63.97 13.78
N LYS A 407 -80.30 -64.62 13.05
CA LYS A 407 -80.64 -65.73 12.15
C LYS A 407 -81.27 -66.92 12.88
N THR A 408 -80.73 -67.33 14.03
CA THR A 408 -81.33 -68.42 14.81
C THR A 408 -82.73 -68.04 15.28
N SER A 409 -82.91 -66.83 15.82
CA SER A 409 -84.22 -66.33 16.25
C SER A 409 -85.21 -66.21 15.10
N GLU A 410 -84.78 -65.76 13.91
CA GLU A 410 -85.60 -65.78 12.69
C GLU A 410 -86.00 -67.21 12.31
N THR A 411 -85.09 -68.19 12.38
CA THR A 411 -85.44 -69.60 12.10
C THR A 411 -86.38 -70.19 13.13
N GLU A 412 -86.22 -69.87 14.42
CA GLU A 412 -87.11 -70.29 15.50
C GLU A 412 -88.50 -69.66 15.36
N LEU A 413 -88.59 -68.36 15.08
CA LEU A 413 -89.84 -67.66 14.78
C LEU A 413 -90.55 -68.25 13.56
N ASN A 414 -89.81 -68.57 12.50
CA ASN A 414 -90.36 -69.23 11.31
C ASN A 414 -90.85 -70.66 11.60
N GLN A 415 -90.16 -71.41 12.48
CA GLN A 415 -90.63 -72.73 12.95
C GLN A 415 -91.90 -72.60 13.80
N LEU A 416 -91.93 -71.69 14.77
CA LEU A 416 -93.10 -71.41 15.60
C LEU A 416 -94.30 -70.92 14.78
N LEU A 417 -94.06 -70.08 13.77
CA LEU A 417 -95.09 -69.68 12.80
C LEU A 417 -95.59 -70.88 12.00
N ALA A 418 -94.70 -71.75 11.51
CA ALA A 418 -95.10 -72.96 10.78
C ALA A 418 -95.89 -73.94 11.67
N GLU A 419 -95.54 -74.07 12.96
CA GLU A 419 -96.31 -74.85 13.93
C GLU A 419 -97.67 -74.19 14.24
N TYR A 420 -97.72 -72.86 14.40
CA TYR A 420 -98.97 -72.12 14.55
C TYR A 420 -99.90 -72.31 13.35
N TRP A 421 -99.37 -72.23 12.12
CA TRP A 421 -100.14 -72.48 10.89
C TRP A 421 -100.61 -73.93 10.80
N LYS A 422 -99.78 -74.93 11.15
CA LYS A 422 -100.19 -76.34 11.24
C LYS A 422 -101.28 -76.55 12.29
N LEU A 423 -101.13 -75.94 13.46
CA LEU A 423 -102.12 -76.04 14.54
C LEU A 423 -103.43 -75.39 14.11
N ARG A 424 -103.40 -74.16 13.58
CA ARG A 424 -104.57 -73.48 13.03
C ARG A 424 -105.25 -74.31 11.94
N HIS A 425 -104.50 -74.84 10.99
CA HIS A 425 -105.04 -75.73 9.96
C HIS A 425 -105.67 -77.00 10.56
N ASN A 426 -105.05 -77.61 11.57
CA ASN A 426 -105.65 -78.72 12.31
C ASN A 426 -106.94 -78.28 13.03
N THR A 427 -106.99 -77.10 13.65
CA THR A 427 -108.22 -76.57 14.27
C THR A 427 -109.31 -76.31 13.24
N ASP A 428 -108.97 -75.75 12.07
CA ASP A 428 -109.89 -75.51 10.96
C ASP A 428 -110.42 -76.85 10.40
N VAL A 429 -109.58 -77.88 10.29
CA VAL A 429 -109.98 -79.25 9.91
C VAL A 429 -110.82 -79.91 11.01
N TYR A 430 -110.52 -79.69 12.29
CA TYR A 430 -111.37 -80.15 13.40
C TYR A 430 -112.74 -79.44 13.41
N MET A 431 -112.77 -78.14 13.14
CA MET A 431 -114.02 -77.39 12.97
C MET A 431 -114.81 -77.87 11.75
N HIS A 432 -114.14 -78.11 10.61
CA HIS A 432 -114.79 -78.62 9.41
C HIS A 432 -115.32 -80.06 9.60
N THR A 433 -114.62 -80.90 10.35
CA THR A 433 -115.08 -82.27 10.67
C THR A 433 -116.14 -82.31 11.77
N LEU A 434 -116.19 -81.34 12.70
CA LEU A 434 -117.34 -81.13 13.59
C LEU A 434 -118.56 -80.61 12.80
N ALA A 435 -118.39 -79.58 11.97
CA ALA A 435 -119.45 -78.99 11.16
C ALA A 435 -120.10 -80.03 10.23
N ASN A 436 -119.29 -80.83 9.53
CA ASN A 436 -119.76 -81.95 8.70
C ASN A 436 -120.47 -83.06 9.49
N LYS A 437 -120.25 -83.17 10.81
CA LYS A 437 -120.93 -84.14 11.69
C LYS A 437 -122.16 -83.58 12.42
N LEU A 438 -122.36 -82.26 12.38
CA LEU A 438 -123.43 -81.55 13.08
C LEU A 438 -124.40 -80.80 12.16
N ASP A 439 -124.19 -80.89 10.84
CA ASP A 439 -125.05 -80.32 9.79
C ASP A 439 -125.28 -78.81 9.93
N MET A 440 -124.22 -78.10 10.35
CA MET A 440 -124.22 -76.64 10.51
C MET A 440 -123.28 -75.98 9.49
N LYS A 441 -123.80 -74.98 8.76
CA LYS A 441 -122.98 -74.12 7.90
C LYS A 441 -122.05 -73.26 8.76
N VAL A 442 -120.77 -73.22 8.39
CA VAL A 442 -119.78 -72.29 8.93
C VAL A 442 -119.27 -71.44 7.77
N ASP A 443 -119.58 -70.14 7.80
CA ASP A 443 -118.97 -69.17 6.90
C ASP A 443 -117.58 -68.80 7.43
N PHE A 444 -116.59 -68.73 6.53
CA PHE A 444 -115.23 -68.28 6.85
C PHE A 444 -115.06 -66.78 6.57
N ILE A 445 -114.17 -66.15 7.36
CA ILE A 445 -113.51 -64.86 7.07
C ILE A 445 -112.02 -65.15 6.90
#